data_AF-A0A0F9QZM9-F1
#
_entry.id   AF-A0A0F9QZM9-F1
#
_cell.length_a   1.000
_cell.length_b   1.000
_cell.length_c   1.000
_cell.angle_alpha   90.00
_cell.angle_beta   90.00
_cell.angle_gamma   90.00
#
_symmetry.space_group_name_H-M   'P 1'
#
loop_
_entity.id
_entity.type
_entity.pdbx_description
1 polymer ?
#
loop_
_entity_poly.entity_id
_entity_poly.type
_entity_poly.pdbx_seq_one_letter_code
_entity_poly.pdbx_strand_id
1 'polypeptide(L)'
;MSDLHISIKDDRIQEKIFENIINFFEGQLSEGQWIDFVLVTGDITSTGSEGEFNRALNFFKRLQASLEIPKTNFIFISGNHDYNRKEIDNEFKYIEKPNLEVYHDIFNSKTFHNHINDAFKNFNLFLKKFRGKTPPLTG
;
A
#
# COMPACT_ATOMS: atom_id res chain seq x y z
N MET A 1 8.06 4.13 -7.10
CA MET A 1 7.23 3.03 -7.63
C MET A 1 5.77 3.40 -7.40
N SER A 2 4.88 3.06 -8.31
CA SER A 2 3.44 3.38 -8.23
C SER A 2 2.65 2.33 -9.00
N ASP A 3 1.35 2.23 -8.75
CA ASP A 3 0.39 1.53 -9.63
C ASP A 3 0.72 0.05 -9.88
N LEU A 4 1.23 -0.64 -8.87
CA LEU A 4 1.62 -2.05 -8.97
C LEU A 4 0.42 -2.98 -9.18
N HIS A 5 -0.75 -2.60 -8.66
CA HIS A 5 -2.01 -3.34 -8.82
C HIS A 5 -1.84 -4.85 -8.57
N ILE A 6 -1.26 -5.20 -7.42
CA ILE A 6 -1.02 -6.59 -7.03
C ILE A 6 -2.37 -7.28 -6.78
N SER A 7 -2.57 -8.41 -7.46
CA SER A 7 -3.82 -9.20 -7.35
C SER A 7 -3.55 -10.58 -6.74
N ILE A 8 -4.58 -11.26 -6.25
CA ILE A 8 -4.46 -12.68 -5.80
C ILE A 8 -4.58 -13.71 -6.93
N LYS A 9 -4.89 -13.26 -8.16
CA LYS A 9 -4.98 -14.19 -9.29
C LYS A 9 -3.57 -14.69 -9.61
N ASP A 10 -3.46 -15.99 -9.90
CA ASP A 10 -2.21 -16.55 -10.43
C ASP A 10 -1.87 -15.79 -11.70
N ASP A 11 -0.86 -14.94 -11.58
CA ASP A 11 -0.42 -14.04 -12.62
C ASP A 11 1.09 -14.21 -12.75
N ARG A 12 1.46 -15.20 -13.56
CA ARG A 12 2.84 -15.49 -13.94
C ARG A 12 3.53 -14.28 -14.58
N ILE A 13 2.77 -13.38 -15.21
CA ILE A 13 3.33 -12.16 -15.80
C ILE A 13 3.72 -11.21 -14.67
N GLN A 14 2.86 -10.99 -13.68
CA GLN A 14 3.17 -10.16 -12.52
C GLN A 14 4.36 -10.69 -11.72
N GLU A 15 4.45 -12.02 -11.49
CA GLU A 15 5.64 -12.61 -10.86
C GLU A 15 6.90 -12.36 -11.68
N LYS A 16 6.84 -12.56 -13.00
CA LYS A 16 7.99 -12.27 -13.87
C LYS A 16 8.40 -10.79 -13.83
N ILE A 17 7.45 -9.87 -13.73
CA ILE A 17 7.73 -8.44 -13.56
C ILE A 17 8.46 -8.20 -12.23
N PHE A 18 8.02 -8.81 -11.13
CA PHE A 18 8.70 -8.69 -9.84
C PHE A 18 10.12 -9.23 -9.87
N GLU A 19 10.34 -10.41 -10.47
CA GLU A 19 11.68 -10.96 -10.65
C GLU A 19 12.56 -10.02 -11.47
N ASN A 20 12.04 -9.49 -12.57
CA ASN A 20 12.79 -8.56 -13.41
C ASN A 20 13.19 -7.28 -12.65
N ILE A 21 12.30 -6.74 -11.81
CA ILE A 21 12.58 -5.56 -10.98
C ILE A 21 13.69 -5.88 -9.97
N ILE A 22 13.62 -7.03 -9.29
CA ILE A 22 14.63 -7.44 -8.32
C ILE A 22 15.99 -7.61 -9.01
N ASN A 23 16.03 -8.40 -10.09
CA ASN A 23 17.25 -8.66 -10.85
C ASN A 23 17.88 -7.37 -11.39
N PHE A 24 17.06 -6.41 -11.82
CA PHE A 24 17.54 -5.10 -12.27
C PHE A 24 18.31 -4.39 -11.16
N PHE A 25 17.74 -4.31 -9.96
CA PHE A 25 18.38 -3.61 -8.85
C PHE A 25 19.58 -4.36 -8.26
N GLU A 26 19.56 -5.69 -8.24
CA GLU A 26 20.76 -6.49 -7.91
C GLU A 26 21.91 -6.20 -8.87
N GLY A 27 21.61 -6.08 -10.18
CA GLY A 27 22.58 -5.68 -11.19
C GLY A 27 23.15 -4.28 -10.92
N GLN A 28 22.29 -3.30 -10.66
CA GLN A 28 22.74 -1.93 -10.33
C GLN A 28 23.61 -1.89 -9.08
N LEU A 29 23.27 -2.66 -8.04
CA LEU A 29 24.07 -2.77 -6.83
C LEU A 29 25.46 -3.39 -7.11
N SER A 30 25.52 -4.42 -7.94
CA SER A 30 26.79 -5.05 -8.35
C SER A 30 27.70 -4.12 -9.15
N GLU A 31 27.12 -3.15 -9.86
CA GLU A 31 27.83 -2.11 -10.61
C GLU A 31 28.26 -0.92 -9.71
N GLY A 32 27.99 -0.99 -8.41
CA GLY A 32 28.34 0.05 -7.44
C GLY A 32 27.35 1.22 -7.38
N GLN A 33 26.17 1.10 -7.99
CA GLN A 33 25.09 2.05 -7.79
C GLN A 33 24.28 1.70 -6.55
N TRP A 34 23.79 2.70 -5.84
CA TRP A 34 22.97 2.47 -4.65
C TRP A 34 21.68 3.29 -4.71
N ILE A 35 20.67 2.79 -4.00
CA ILE A 35 19.39 3.49 -3.79
C ILE A 35 19.31 3.84 -2.33
N ASP A 36 19.06 5.11 -2.00
CA ASP A 36 18.90 5.53 -0.61
C ASP A 36 17.49 5.27 -0.08
N PHE A 37 16.47 5.46 -0.92
CA PHE A 37 15.06 5.40 -0.55
C PHE A 37 14.20 4.75 -1.63
N VAL A 38 13.18 4.02 -1.19
CA VAL A 38 12.11 3.52 -2.06
C VAL A 38 10.81 4.19 -1.67
N LEU A 39 10.28 5.02 -2.56
CA LEU A 39 8.95 5.62 -2.41
C LEU A 39 7.93 4.82 -3.22
N VAL A 40 6.85 4.38 -2.58
CA VAL A 40 5.72 3.67 -3.18
C VAL A 40 4.48 4.55 -3.06
N THR A 41 4.02 5.12 -4.18
CA THR A 41 3.04 6.21 -4.22
C THR A 41 1.60 5.75 -4.44
N GLY A 42 1.20 4.64 -3.82
CA GLY A 42 -0.17 4.13 -3.88
C GLY A 42 -0.39 3.05 -4.94
N ASP A 43 -1.65 2.58 -4.95
CA ASP A 43 -2.18 1.50 -5.76
C ASP A 43 -1.26 0.27 -5.78
N ILE A 44 -0.88 -0.13 -4.56
CA ILE A 44 -0.09 -1.34 -4.31
C ILE A 44 -0.92 -2.55 -4.69
N THR A 45 -2.19 -2.58 -4.31
CA THR A 45 -3.10 -3.71 -4.51
C THR A 45 -4.21 -3.36 -5.49
N SER A 46 -4.84 -4.37 -6.11
CA SER A 46 -5.98 -4.11 -7.02
C SER A 46 -7.27 -3.78 -6.26
N THR A 47 -7.47 -4.37 -5.08
CA THR A 47 -8.74 -4.31 -4.33
C THR A 47 -8.60 -4.06 -2.83
N GLY A 48 -7.39 -3.92 -2.30
CA GLY A 48 -7.14 -3.69 -0.88
C GLY A 48 -7.34 -4.93 -0.01
N SER A 49 -7.42 -6.13 -0.61
CA SER A 49 -7.66 -7.36 0.14
C SER A 49 -6.42 -7.81 0.92
N GLU A 50 -6.61 -8.52 2.03
CA GLU A 50 -5.49 -9.03 2.83
C GLU A 50 -4.55 -9.94 2.01
N GLY A 51 -5.10 -10.77 1.12
CA GLY A 51 -4.31 -11.66 0.26
C GLY A 51 -3.36 -10.91 -0.67
N GLU A 52 -3.83 -9.80 -1.26
CA GLU A 52 -3.00 -8.93 -2.13
C GLU A 52 -1.88 -8.29 -1.32
N PHE A 53 -2.17 -7.78 -0.13
CA PHE A 53 -1.16 -7.22 0.75
C PHE A 53 -0.14 -8.25 1.25
N ASN A 54 -0.54 -9.52 1.45
CA ASN A 54 0.41 -10.59 1.78
C ASN A 54 1.36 -10.87 0.60
N ARG A 55 0.87 -10.84 -0.64
CA ARG A 55 1.71 -10.96 -1.86
C ARG A 55 2.64 -9.75 -2.00
N ALA A 56 2.12 -8.53 -1.81
CA ALA A 56 2.90 -7.30 -1.80
C ALA A 56 4.01 -7.34 -0.72
N LEU A 57 3.69 -7.83 0.48
CA LEU A 57 4.66 -7.98 1.58
C LEU A 57 5.83 -8.88 1.19
N ASN A 58 5.55 -10.00 0.52
CA ASN A 58 6.60 -10.91 0.06
C ASN A 58 7.49 -10.23 -1.00
N PHE A 59 6.89 -9.55 -1.98
CA PHE A 59 7.62 -8.79 -2.99
C PHE A 59 8.52 -7.72 -2.36
N PHE A 60 7.98 -6.83 -1.53
CA PHE A 60 8.76 -5.74 -0.94
C PHE A 60 9.83 -6.22 0.02
N LYS A 61 9.64 -7.34 0.73
CA LYS A 61 10.71 -7.93 1.56
C LYS A 61 11.88 -8.40 0.71
N ARG A 62 11.60 -9.02 -0.44
CA ARG A 62 12.65 -9.45 -1.38
C ARG A 62 13.36 -8.25 -2.00
N LEU A 63 12.61 -7.24 -2.43
CA LEU A 63 13.18 -6.00 -2.93
C LEU A 63 14.04 -5.29 -1.87
N GLN A 64 13.59 -5.22 -0.63
CA GLN A 64 14.35 -4.65 0.48
C GLN A 64 15.67 -5.39 0.72
N ALA A 65 15.65 -6.73 0.64
CA ALA A 65 16.86 -7.53 0.78
C ALA A 65 17.84 -7.30 -0.38
N SER A 66 17.34 -7.25 -1.62
CA SER A 66 18.13 -6.99 -2.83
C SER A 66 18.78 -5.59 -2.84
N LEU A 67 18.10 -4.59 -2.29
CA LEU A 67 18.62 -3.21 -2.20
C LEU A 67 19.55 -2.97 -1.00
N GLU A 68 19.64 -3.93 -0.07
CA GLU A 68 20.40 -3.82 1.17
C GLU A 68 20.10 -2.58 2.04
N ILE A 69 18.93 -1.94 1.86
CA ILE A 69 18.55 -0.74 2.62
C ILE A 69 17.64 -1.04 3.83
N PRO A 70 17.68 -0.20 4.87
CA PRO A 70 16.78 -0.35 6.01
C PRO A 70 15.30 -0.25 5.62
N LYS A 71 14.45 -1.01 6.29
CA LYS A 71 12.97 -0.94 6.13
C LYS A 71 12.39 0.45 6.39
N THR A 72 13.08 1.29 7.17
CA THR A 72 12.70 2.69 7.41
C THR A 72 12.81 3.57 6.18
N ASN A 73 13.60 3.15 5.18
CA ASN A 73 13.82 3.89 3.93
C ASN A 73 12.82 3.51 2.84
N PHE A 74 11.93 2.55 3.11
CA PHE A 74 10.75 2.28 2.30
C PHE A 74 9.59 3.12 2.81
N ILE A 75 9.12 4.05 2.00
CA ILE A 75 7.99 4.93 2.28
C ILE A 75 6.82 4.47 1.43
N PHE A 76 5.71 4.08 2.06
CA PHE A 76 4.49 3.69 1.38
C PHE A 76 3.40 4.71 1.64
N ILE A 77 2.73 5.10 0.57
CA ILE A 77 1.54 5.94 0.55
C ILE A 77 0.43 5.04 0.01
N SER A 78 -0.78 5.13 0.57
CA SER A 78 -1.93 4.37 0.08
C SER A 78 -2.56 5.06 -1.13
N GLY A 79 -3.05 4.27 -2.09
CA GLY A 79 -3.89 4.74 -3.18
C GLY A 79 -5.37 4.43 -2.97
N ASN A 80 -6.20 4.75 -3.97
CA ASN A 80 -7.65 4.50 -3.94
C ASN A 80 -8.01 3.02 -4.19
N HIS A 81 -7.05 2.19 -4.57
CA HIS A 81 -7.21 0.74 -4.65
C HIS A 81 -6.74 -0.01 -3.39
N ASP A 82 -6.09 0.67 -2.46
CA ASP A 82 -5.45 0.06 -1.27
C ASP A 82 -6.36 -0.11 -0.04
N TYR A 83 -7.67 0.09 -0.21
CA TYR A 83 -8.68 -0.15 0.82
C TYR A 83 -9.70 -1.19 0.34
N ASN A 84 -10.14 -2.06 1.25
CA ASN A 84 -11.08 -3.12 0.90
C ASN A 84 -12.51 -2.60 0.82
N ARG A 85 -12.97 -2.26 -0.39
CA ARG A 85 -14.33 -1.77 -0.66
C ARG A 85 -15.45 -2.71 -0.17
N LYS A 86 -15.17 -4.01 -0.03
CA LYS A 86 -16.15 -4.99 0.47
C LYS A 86 -16.37 -4.90 1.97
N GLU A 87 -15.37 -4.45 2.72
CA GLU A 87 -15.39 -4.38 4.18
C GLU A 87 -15.86 -3.02 4.72
N ILE A 88 -16.01 -2.03 3.83
CA ILE A 88 -16.50 -0.71 4.22
C ILE A 88 -18.02 -0.71 4.36
N ASP A 89 -18.49 -0.24 5.50
CA ASP A 89 -19.91 -0.07 5.78
C ASP A 89 -20.56 0.96 4.83
N ASN A 90 -21.85 0.80 4.53
CA ASN A 90 -22.49 1.54 3.44
C ASN A 90 -22.60 3.04 3.69
N GLU A 91 -22.45 3.50 4.94
CA GLU A 91 -22.69 4.88 5.38
C GLU A 91 -21.79 5.91 4.67
N PHE A 92 -20.61 5.51 4.18
CA PHE A 92 -19.69 6.38 3.44
C PHE A 92 -19.40 5.91 2.01
N LYS A 93 -20.05 4.83 1.55
CA LYS A 93 -19.83 4.27 0.21
C LYS A 93 -20.40 5.15 -0.91
N TYR A 94 -21.45 5.90 -0.63
CA TYR A 94 -22.23 6.62 -1.63
C TYR A 94 -22.65 7.99 -1.09
N ILE A 95 -21.86 9.03 -1.37
CA ILE A 95 -22.37 10.40 -1.29
C ILE A 95 -23.14 10.64 -2.59
N GLU A 96 -24.45 10.36 -2.60
CA GLU A 96 -25.29 10.51 -3.79
C GLU A 96 -25.39 11.97 -4.28
N LYS A 97 -25.22 12.93 -3.37
CA LYS A 97 -25.22 14.37 -3.66
C LYS A 97 -24.06 15.06 -2.94
N PRO A 98 -22.89 15.17 -3.58
CA PRO A 98 -21.77 15.87 -2.97
C PRO A 98 -22.12 17.35 -2.80
N ASN A 99 -22.12 17.81 -1.55
CA ASN A 99 -22.12 19.24 -1.22
C ASN A 99 -21.15 19.49 -0.07
N LEU A 100 -20.72 20.74 0.08
CA LEU A 100 -19.70 21.12 1.07
C LEU A 100 -20.13 20.85 2.52
N GLU A 101 -21.43 20.94 2.83
CA GLU A 101 -21.97 20.70 4.17
C GLU A 101 -21.87 19.22 4.55
N VAL A 102 -22.21 18.32 3.62
CA VAL A 102 -22.07 16.86 3.82
C VAL A 102 -20.61 16.48 4.05
N TYR A 103 -19.67 17.05 3.28
CA TYR A 103 -18.25 16.83 3.52
C TYR A 103 -17.82 17.36 4.88
N HIS A 104 -18.23 18.58 5.24
CA HIS A 104 -17.91 19.18 6.52
C HIS A 104 -18.40 18.32 7.69
N ASP A 105 -19.62 17.77 7.61
CA ASP A 105 -20.16 16.89 8.65
C ASP A 105 -19.42 15.56 8.73
N ILE A 106 -19.06 14.97 7.58
CA ILE A 106 -18.26 13.74 7.52
C ILE A 106 -16.89 13.97 8.16
N PHE A 107 -16.13 14.98 7.72
CA PHE A 107 -14.77 15.24 8.19
C PHE A 107 -14.72 15.68 9.66
N ASN A 108 -15.77 16.36 10.16
CA ASN A 108 -15.88 16.73 11.56
C ASN A 108 -16.50 15.65 12.45
N SER A 109 -17.01 14.56 11.88
CA SER A 109 -17.55 13.47 12.66
C SER A 109 -16.44 12.82 13.50
N LYS A 110 -16.73 12.58 14.79
CA LYS A 110 -15.79 11.87 15.68
C LYS A 110 -15.51 10.43 15.21
N THR A 111 -16.33 9.90 14.31
CA THR A 111 -16.24 8.56 13.74
C THR A 111 -15.43 8.49 12.45
N PHE A 112 -15.17 9.61 11.76
CA PHE A 112 -14.43 9.63 10.50
C PHE A 112 -13.04 8.99 10.59
N HIS A 113 -12.30 9.31 11.66
CA HIS A 113 -10.99 8.71 11.91
C HIS A 113 -11.06 7.19 12.05
N ASN A 114 -12.09 6.68 12.74
CA ASN A 114 -12.32 5.24 12.86
C ASN A 114 -12.64 4.63 11.49
N HIS A 115 -13.49 5.31 10.72
CA HIS A 115 -13.85 4.88 9.37
C HIS A 115 -12.63 4.78 8.43
N ILE A 116 -11.76 5.78 8.41
CA ILE A 116 -10.53 5.75 7.60
C ILE A 116 -9.58 4.64 8.06
N ASN A 117 -9.44 4.45 9.37
CA ASN A 117 -8.63 3.36 9.91
C ASN A 117 -9.16 1.98 9.51
N ASP A 118 -10.48 1.80 9.51
CA ASP A 118 -11.14 0.56 9.10
C ASP A 118 -11.00 0.32 7.59
N ALA A 119 -11.20 1.37 6.78
CA ALA A 119 -11.01 1.30 5.33
C ALA A 119 -9.60 0.82 4.97
N PHE A 120 -8.58 1.42 5.59
CA PHE A 120 -7.18 1.12 5.35
C PHE A 120 -6.59 0.07 6.31
N LYS A 121 -7.42 -0.74 7.01
CA LYS A 121 -6.90 -1.68 8.02
C LYS A 121 -5.84 -2.63 7.43
N ASN A 122 -6.06 -3.13 6.20
CA ASN A 122 -5.15 -4.09 5.57
C ASN A 122 -3.84 -3.42 5.16
N PHE A 123 -3.90 -2.19 4.64
CA PHE A 123 -2.73 -1.36 4.37
C PHE A 123 -1.93 -1.07 5.65
N ASN A 124 -2.61 -0.71 6.74
CA ASN A 124 -2.00 -0.47 8.05
C ASN A 124 -1.33 -1.74 8.62
N LEU A 125 -1.98 -2.89 8.47
CA LEU A 125 -1.41 -4.19 8.85
C LEU A 125 -0.19 -4.53 7.99
N PHE A 126 -0.24 -4.27 6.68
CA PHE A 126 0.91 -4.41 5.79
C PHE A 126 2.09 -3.55 6.24
N LEU A 127 1.87 -2.26 6.50
CA LEU A 127 2.89 -1.35 7.03
C LEU A 127 3.52 -1.88 8.32
N LYS A 128 2.67 -2.33 9.26
CA LYS A 128 3.12 -2.91 10.53
C LYS A 128 3.95 -4.18 10.32
N LYS A 129 3.51 -5.09 9.45
CA LYS A 129 4.24 -6.33 9.13
C LYS A 129 5.57 -6.06 8.42
N PHE A 130 5.63 -5.04 7.56
CA PHE A 130 6.86 -4.67 6.85
C PHE A 130 7.85 -3.95 7.77
N ARG A 131 7.43 -2.85 8.41
CA ARG A 131 8.28 -1.96 9.22
C ARG A 131 8.49 -2.42 10.66
N GLY A 132 7.64 -3.30 11.19
CA GLY A 132 7.64 -3.70 12.61
C GLY A 132 6.97 -2.70 13.55
N LYS A 133 6.55 -1.53 13.06
CA LYS A 133 5.74 -0.52 13.75
C LYS A 133 4.72 0.05 12.78
N THR A 134 3.50 0.31 13.25
CA THR A 134 2.54 1.12 12.49
C THR A 134 2.98 2.57 12.62
N PRO A 135 3.25 3.31 11.54
CA PRO A 135 3.36 4.76 11.63
C PRO A 135 2.02 5.30 12.16
N PRO A 136 1.99 6.29 13.07
CA PRO A 136 0.72 6.93 13.39
C PRO A 136 0.16 7.51 12.08
N LEU A 137 -1.06 7.11 11.72
CA LEU A 137 -1.84 7.83 10.73
C LEU A 137 -2.14 9.19 11.38
N THR A 138 -1.31 10.17 11.06
CA THR A 138 -1.54 11.56 11.45
C THR A 138 -2.45 12.13 10.38
N GLY A 139 -3.75 12.16 10.69
CA GLY A 139 -4.74 13.00 10.03
C GLY A 139 -4.79 14.35 10.72
#